data_AF-A0A1T4T1P4-F1
#
_entry.id   AF-A0A1T4T1P4-F1
#
_cell.length_a   1.000
_cell.length_b   1.000
_cell.length_c   1.000
_cell.angle_alpha   90.00
_cell.angle_beta   90.00
_cell.angle_gamma   90.00
#
_symmetry.space_group_name_H-M   'P 1'
#
loop_
_entity.id
_entity.type
_entity.pdbx_description
1 polymer ?
#
loop_
_entity_poly.entity_id
_entity_poly.type
_entity_poly.pdbx_seq_one_letter_code
_entity_poly.pdbx_strand_id
1 'polypeptide(L)'
;MSETGDRRAHWQEQPGEDSGRLPGSAGEHHMQELYGTSERARRFYRDQVLDHLNPRMREFIARQEMVFVATSDSRGECDSSLRAGPPGFVHVIDRRTLAYPEYRGNGVLASVGNIRENPHIGLMFLDFERDHIGLHVNGRAAILDDVELRRHSPDLPEPAVPGQRAQMWVVARVEEAYIHCRKHIPRMRRVDAQEPANWGSDDMRRKGGDFFDAKGTPSPWSGDPLRTRG
;
A
#
# COMPACT_ATOMS: atom_id res chain seq x y z
N MET A 1 -14.68 -39.81 7.20
CA MET A 1 -13.21 -39.62 7.23
C MET A 1 -12.79 -39.21 5.83
N SER A 2 -12.52 -37.94 5.61
CA SER A 2 -11.92 -37.43 4.37
C SER A 2 -11.35 -36.04 4.64
N GLU A 3 -10.04 -36.05 4.92
CA GLU A 3 -9.02 -35.04 4.61
C GLU A 3 -9.47 -33.58 4.45
N THR A 4 -9.57 -32.87 5.57
CA THR A 4 -9.23 -31.44 5.62
C THR A 4 -7.70 -31.33 5.48
N GLY A 5 -7.24 -31.21 4.23
CA GLY A 5 -5.85 -30.90 3.93
C GLY A 5 -5.41 -29.63 4.64
N ASP A 6 -4.38 -29.78 5.48
CA ASP A 6 -3.60 -28.72 6.11
C ASP A 6 -3.01 -27.82 5.00
N ARG A 7 -3.73 -26.76 4.63
CA ARG A 7 -3.21 -25.67 3.80
C ARG A 7 -2.22 -24.86 4.63
N ARG A 8 -1.02 -25.41 4.82
CA ARG A 8 0.12 -24.65 5.33
C ARG A 8 0.31 -23.40 4.47
N ALA A 9 0.52 -22.26 5.13
CA ALA A 9 0.65 -20.95 4.50
C ALA A 9 1.73 -20.97 3.40
N HIS A 10 1.30 -21.02 2.14
CA HIS A 10 2.13 -21.02 0.93
C HIS A 10 2.92 -19.72 0.70
N TRP A 11 2.81 -18.72 1.58
CA TRP A 11 3.47 -17.42 1.43
C TRP A 11 4.89 -17.37 2.00
N GLN A 12 5.30 -18.36 2.80
CA GLN A 12 6.60 -18.32 3.50
C GLN A 12 7.77 -18.84 2.68
N GLU A 13 7.56 -19.66 1.65
CA GLU A 13 8.66 -20.28 0.91
C GLU A 13 8.35 -20.39 -0.58
N GLN A 14 8.59 -19.31 -1.31
CA GLN A 14 9.19 -19.43 -2.63
C GLN A 14 10.34 -18.42 -2.72
N PRO A 15 11.60 -18.86 -2.83
CA PRO A 15 12.67 -17.99 -3.28
C PRO A 15 12.24 -17.44 -4.64
N GLY A 16 12.27 -16.12 -4.82
CA GLY A 16 12.02 -15.54 -6.13
C GLY A 16 13.05 -16.13 -7.11
N GLU A 17 12.56 -16.80 -8.15
CA GLU A 17 13.38 -17.30 -9.27
C GLU A 17 14.15 -16.17 -10.00
N ASP A 18 13.92 -14.91 -9.62
CA ASP A 18 14.36 -13.71 -10.33
C ASP A 18 15.70 -13.13 -9.85
N SER A 19 16.50 -13.88 -9.09
CA SER A 19 17.79 -13.43 -8.50
C SER A 19 18.88 -13.00 -9.51
N GLY A 20 18.57 -12.93 -10.81
CA GLY A 20 19.46 -12.45 -11.87
C GLY A 20 18.84 -11.39 -12.79
N ARG A 21 17.59 -10.95 -12.58
CA ARG A 21 16.94 -9.98 -13.45
C ARG A 21 17.20 -8.55 -12.98
N LEU A 22 17.49 -7.66 -13.93
CA LEU A 22 17.63 -6.23 -13.65
C LEU A 22 16.29 -5.67 -13.17
N PRO A 23 16.27 -4.82 -12.12
CA PRO A 23 15.08 -4.11 -11.69
C PRO A 23 14.42 -3.33 -12.82
N GLY A 24 13.10 -3.14 -12.72
CA GLY A 24 12.31 -2.42 -13.70
C GLY A 24 11.75 -3.28 -14.85
N SER A 25 10.77 -2.73 -15.55
CA SER A 25 10.05 -3.43 -16.63
C SER A 25 10.80 -3.39 -17.97
N ALA A 26 10.46 -4.30 -18.88
CA ALA A 26 11.00 -4.27 -20.25
C ALA A 26 10.67 -2.95 -20.97
N GLY A 27 9.49 -2.37 -20.70
CA GLY A 27 9.11 -1.06 -21.21
C GLY A 27 10.00 0.05 -20.65
N GLU A 28 10.33 0.02 -19.36
CA GLU A 28 11.27 0.98 -18.76
C GLU A 28 12.65 0.89 -19.40
N HIS A 29 13.18 -0.32 -19.60
CA HIS A 29 14.49 -0.50 -20.24
C HIS A 29 14.49 -0.02 -21.70
N HIS A 30 13.42 -0.31 -22.46
CA HIS A 30 13.27 0.21 -23.82
C HIS A 30 13.27 1.74 -23.86
N MET A 31 12.54 2.39 -22.95
CA MET A 31 12.54 3.86 -22.87
C MET A 31 13.90 4.41 -22.45
N GLN A 32 14.62 3.72 -21.57
CA GLN A 32 15.96 4.13 -21.18
C GLN A 32 16.94 4.11 -22.35
N GLU A 33 16.86 3.10 -23.22
CA GLU A 33 17.64 3.03 -24.45
C GLU A 33 17.27 4.15 -25.41
N LEU A 34 15.98 4.37 -25.66
CA LEU A 34 15.47 5.42 -26.55
C LEU A 34 15.96 6.81 -26.15
N TYR A 35 16.04 7.09 -24.85
CA TYR A 35 16.49 8.38 -24.33
C TYR A 35 17.99 8.42 -23.96
N GLY A 36 18.77 7.36 -24.22
CA GLY A 36 20.20 7.32 -23.90
C GLY A 36 20.51 7.39 -22.41
N THR A 37 19.63 6.87 -21.55
CA THR A 37 19.72 6.95 -20.08
C THR A 37 20.06 5.63 -19.39
N SER A 38 20.28 4.55 -20.14
CA SER A 38 20.49 3.19 -19.60
C SER A 38 21.60 3.13 -18.55
N GLU A 39 22.74 3.80 -18.74
CA GLU A 39 23.82 3.79 -17.75
C GLU A 39 23.45 4.53 -16.46
N ARG A 40 22.71 5.65 -16.58
CA ARG A 40 22.20 6.37 -15.42
C ARG A 40 21.19 5.52 -14.64
N ALA A 41 20.32 4.78 -15.33
CA ALA A 41 19.38 3.86 -14.71
C ALA A 41 20.09 2.69 -14.02
N ARG A 42 21.06 2.04 -14.68
CA ARG A 42 21.89 0.97 -14.08
C ARG A 42 22.61 1.42 -12.81
N ARG A 43 23.17 2.63 -12.83
CA ARG A 43 23.77 3.23 -11.63
C ARG A 43 22.74 3.39 -10.51
N PHE A 44 21.54 3.88 -10.82
CA PHE A 44 20.47 3.98 -9.82
C PHE A 44 20.07 2.61 -9.26
N TYR A 45 19.85 1.60 -10.12
CA TYR A 45 19.51 0.24 -9.69
C TYR A 45 20.56 -0.33 -8.74
N ARG A 46 21.84 -0.23 -9.11
CA ARG A 46 22.95 -0.75 -8.30
C ARG A 46 23.10 -0.02 -6.96
N ASP A 47 22.97 1.31 -6.97
CA ASP A 47 23.39 2.13 -5.84
C ASP A 47 22.22 2.47 -4.90
N GLN A 48 20.96 2.38 -5.36
CA GLN A 48 19.78 2.89 -4.62
C GLN A 48 18.63 1.89 -4.49
N VAL A 49 18.63 0.78 -5.24
CA VAL A 49 17.57 -0.24 -5.16
C VAL A 49 18.07 -1.45 -4.38
N LEU A 50 17.29 -1.86 -3.38
CA LEU A 50 17.52 -3.06 -2.60
C LEU A 50 16.34 -4.01 -2.76
N ASP A 51 16.58 -5.30 -2.61
CA ASP A 51 15.53 -6.33 -2.60
C ASP A 51 14.92 -6.53 -1.19
N HIS A 52 15.21 -5.63 -0.26
CA HIS A 52 14.84 -5.71 1.14
C HIS A 52 14.92 -4.33 1.81
N LEU A 53 14.34 -4.21 3.00
CA LEU A 53 14.41 -3.03 3.85
C LEU A 53 15.71 -3.04 4.66
N ASN A 54 16.56 -2.05 4.43
CA ASN A 54 17.71 -1.80 5.29
C ASN A 54 17.28 -1.16 6.64
N PRO A 55 18.15 -1.07 7.66
CA PRO A 55 17.78 -0.52 8.97
C PRO A 55 17.15 0.88 8.90
N ARG A 56 17.69 1.80 8.09
CA ARG A 56 17.16 3.16 7.94
C ARG A 56 15.78 3.19 7.28
N MET A 57 15.53 2.31 6.31
CA MET A 57 14.20 2.17 5.70
C MET A 57 13.18 1.68 6.72
N ARG A 58 13.56 0.75 7.59
CA ARG A 58 12.69 0.24 8.66
C ARG A 58 12.36 1.32 9.70
N GLU A 59 13.37 2.08 10.13
CA GLU A 59 13.19 3.25 11.00
C GLU A 59 12.30 4.31 10.35
N PHE A 60 12.47 4.54 9.05
CA PHE A 60 11.65 5.47 8.29
C PHE A 60 10.19 5.02 8.25
N ILE A 61 9.89 3.74 8.00
CA ILE A 61 8.52 3.18 7.99
C ILE A 61 7.90 3.25 9.38
N ALA A 62 8.66 2.91 10.44
CA ALA A 62 8.16 2.83 11.82
C ALA A 62 7.65 4.15 12.39
N ARG A 63 7.95 5.29 11.75
CA ARG A 63 7.45 6.63 12.15
C ARG A 63 6.38 7.19 11.21
N GLN A 64 6.04 6.49 10.12
CA GLN A 64 5.02 6.98 9.19
C GLN A 64 3.62 6.80 9.78
N GLU A 65 2.76 7.77 9.51
CA GLU A 65 1.34 7.75 9.84
C GLU A 65 0.46 7.58 8.61
N MET A 66 1.07 7.55 7.43
CA MET A 66 0.37 7.30 6.19
C MET A 66 1.22 6.56 5.17
N VAL A 67 0.56 5.86 4.25
CA VAL A 67 1.14 5.24 3.07
C VAL A 67 0.15 5.34 1.92
N PHE A 68 0.65 5.58 0.71
CA PHE A 68 -0.16 5.44 -0.50
C PHE A 68 0.03 4.03 -1.05
N VAL A 69 -1.09 3.35 -1.31
CA VAL A 69 -1.13 1.98 -1.78
C VAL A 69 -1.61 1.97 -3.22
N ALA A 70 -0.79 1.44 -4.13
CA ALA A 70 -1.11 1.23 -5.52
C ALA A 70 -1.27 -0.27 -5.80
N THR A 71 -2.37 -0.64 -6.44
CA THR A 71 -2.68 -2.02 -6.85
C THR A 71 -3.35 -2.00 -8.22
N SER A 72 -3.43 -3.14 -8.90
CA SER A 72 -4.26 -3.29 -10.09
C SER A 72 -4.90 -4.67 -10.15
N ASP A 73 -6.06 -4.78 -10.82
CA ASP A 73 -6.69 -6.07 -11.09
C ASP A 73 -5.88 -6.89 -12.12
N SER A 74 -6.38 -8.08 -12.47
CA SER A 74 -5.77 -8.95 -13.48
C SER A 74 -5.73 -8.37 -14.90
N ARG A 75 -6.51 -7.31 -15.17
CA ARG A 75 -6.59 -6.62 -16.47
C ARG A 75 -5.78 -5.33 -16.49
N GLY A 76 -5.16 -4.95 -15.38
CA GLY A 76 -4.39 -3.73 -15.25
C GLY A 76 -5.22 -2.49 -14.89
N GLU A 77 -6.47 -2.66 -14.45
CA GLU A 77 -7.26 -1.56 -13.91
C GLU A 77 -6.72 -1.16 -12.54
N CYS A 78 -6.23 0.07 -12.44
CA CYS A 78 -5.47 0.54 -11.27
C CYS A 78 -6.36 1.17 -10.20
N ASP A 79 -6.00 0.94 -8.94
CA ASP A 79 -6.51 1.67 -7.78
C ASP A 79 -5.34 2.27 -6.99
N SER A 80 -5.55 3.47 -6.43
CA SER A 80 -4.59 4.14 -5.56
C SER A 80 -5.30 4.79 -4.38
N SER A 81 -4.94 4.37 -3.17
CA SER A 81 -5.60 4.83 -1.95
C SER A 81 -4.61 5.23 -0.86
N LEU A 82 -5.00 6.21 -0.04
CA LEU A 82 -4.28 6.60 1.18
C LEU A 82 -4.73 5.70 2.34
N ARG A 83 -3.76 5.08 3.01
CA ARG A 83 -3.98 4.43 4.32
C ARG A 83 -3.29 5.24 5.38
N ALA A 84 -3.99 5.47 6.49
CA ALA A 84 -3.49 6.28 7.59
C ALA A 84 -3.75 5.59 8.93
N GLY A 85 -2.88 5.85 9.90
CA GLY A 85 -2.93 5.30 11.23
C GLY A 85 -1.94 5.98 12.17
N PRO A 86 -1.83 5.53 13.43
CA PRO A 86 -0.82 6.04 14.34
C PRO A 86 0.61 5.78 13.81
N PRO A 87 1.64 6.47 14.31
CA PRO A 87 3.02 6.22 13.92
C PRO A 87 3.36 4.73 13.99
N GLY A 88 3.84 4.18 12.87
CA GLY A 88 4.22 2.76 12.80
C GLY A 88 3.05 1.79 12.64
N PHE A 89 1.88 2.26 12.20
CA PHE A 89 0.74 1.38 11.87
C PHE A 89 1.05 0.39 10.74
N VAL A 90 2.03 0.69 9.87
CA VAL A 90 2.64 -0.30 8.98
C VAL A 90 3.75 -0.99 9.76
N HIS A 91 3.54 -2.26 10.07
CA HIS A 91 4.45 -3.06 10.87
C HIS A 91 5.46 -3.75 9.97
N VAL A 92 6.74 -3.49 10.22
CA VAL A 92 7.83 -4.25 9.60
C VAL A 92 8.02 -5.54 10.38
N ILE A 93 7.56 -6.66 9.83
CA ILE A 93 7.68 -7.99 10.43
C ILE A 93 9.14 -8.46 10.38
N ASP A 94 9.79 -8.30 9.23
CA ASP A 94 11.20 -8.60 9.03
C ASP A 94 11.79 -7.74 7.90
N ARG A 95 13.04 -8.00 7.47
CA ARG A 95 13.71 -7.22 6.41
C ARG A 95 13.01 -7.28 5.05
N ARG A 96 12.18 -8.28 4.79
CA ARG A 96 11.48 -8.53 3.52
C ARG A 96 9.97 -8.62 3.67
N THR A 97 9.42 -8.39 4.86
CA THR A 97 7.99 -8.53 5.10
C THR A 97 7.48 -7.35 5.93
N LEU A 98 6.41 -6.74 5.46
CA LEU A 98 5.67 -5.73 6.20
C LEU A 98 4.16 -6.03 6.14
N ALA A 99 3.41 -5.54 7.11
CA ALA A 99 1.96 -5.71 7.17
C ALA A 99 1.28 -4.42 7.59
N TYR A 100 0.11 -4.15 7.03
CA TYR A 100 -0.75 -3.05 7.50
C TYR A 100 -2.19 -3.53 7.69
N PRO A 101 -2.91 -2.95 8.67
CA PRO A 101 -4.28 -3.35 8.97
C PRO A 101 -5.27 -2.73 7.98
N GLU A 102 -6.25 -3.52 7.56
CA GLU A 102 -7.43 -3.08 6.85
C GLU A 102 -8.61 -2.98 7.82
N TYR A 103 -9.21 -1.80 7.94
CA TYR A 103 -10.36 -1.53 8.79
C TYR A 103 -11.65 -1.49 7.98
N ARG A 104 -12.80 -1.54 8.68
CA ARG A 104 -14.11 -1.40 8.06
C ARG A 104 -14.23 -0.09 7.30
N GLY A 105 -14.29 -0.16 5.98
CA GLY A 105 -14.46 0.99 5.09
C GLY A 105 -15.88 1.09 4.49
N ASN A 106 -15.96 1.74 3.33
CA ASN A 106 -17.17 1.92 2.53
C ASN A 106 -17.66 0.64 1.80
N GLY A 107 -16.96 -0.48 1.97
CA GLY A 107 -17.30 -1.77 1.37
C GLY A 107 -16.83 -1.98 -0.07
N VAL A 108 -16.15 -0.99 -0.70
CA VAL A 108 -15.65 -1.12 -2.07
C VAL A 108 -14.53 -2.17 -2.16
N LEU A 109 -13.67 -2.24 -1.13
CA LEU A 109 -12.57 -3.22 -1.02
C LEU A 109 -11.65 -3.27 -2.27
N ALA A 110 -11.49 -2.16 -2.99
CA ALA A 110 -10.79 -2.10 -4.28
C ALA A 110 -9.39 -2.74 -4.22
N SER A 111 -8.52 -2.26 -3.32
CA SER A 111 -7.14 -2.77 -3.24
C SER A 111 -7.08 -4.25 -2.82
N VAL A 112 -7.96 -4.70 -1.92
CA VAL A 112 -8.06 -6.10 -1.47
C VAL A 112 -8.56 -7.00 -2.60
N GLY A 113 -9.56 -6.56 -3.36
CA GLY A 113 -10.07 -7.25 -4.56
C GLY A 113 -8.98 -7.40 -5.61
N ASN A 114 -8.26 -6.32 -5.91
CA ASN A 114 -7.11 -6.33 -6.82
C ASN A 114 -6.06 -7.36 -6.40
N ILE A 115 -5.64 -7.33 -5.12
CA ILE A 115 -4.62 -8.25 -4.58
C ILE A 115 -5.02 -9.73 -4.72
N ARG A 116 -6.33 -10.05 -4.66
CA ARG A 116 -6.84 -11.41 -4.85
C ARG A 116 -6.66 -11.93 -6.27
N GLU A 117 -6.67 -11.05 -7.26
CA GLU A 117 -6.50 -11.39 -8.67
C GLU A 117 -5.06 -11.23 -9.16
N ASN A 118 -4.35 -10.24 -8.60
CA ASN A 118 -3.02 -9.84 -8.98
C ASN A 118 -2.24 -9.42 -7.72
N PRO A 119 -1.24 -10.20 -7.29
CA PRO A 119 -0.60 -9.97 -5.99
C PRO A 119 0.34 -8.75 -5.99
N HIS A 120 0.61 -8.08 -7.12
CA HIS A 120 1.59 -6.99 -7.14
C HIS A 120 1.05 -5.75 -6.40
N ILE A 121 1.89 -5.15 -5.57
CA ILE A 121 1.58 -3.97 -4.76
C ILE A 121 2.73 -2.96 -4.81
N GLY A 122 2.39 -1.68 -4.89
CA GLY A 122 3.31 -0.57 -4.69
C GLY A 122 2.94 0.22 -3.44
N LEU A 123 3.91 0.49 -2.57
CA LEU A 123 3.74 1.29 -1.37
C LEU A 123 4.65 2.50 -1.42
N MET A 124 4.06 3.68 -1.27
CA MET A 124 4.80 4.95 -1.24
C MET A 124 4.67 5.58 0.14
N PHE A 125 5.79 5.67 0.84
CA PHE A 125 5.92 6.39 2.10
C PHE A 125 6.54 7.76 1.83
N LEU A 126 5.93 8.83 2.35
CA LEU A 126 6.40 10.19 2.16
C LEU A 126 6.42 10.92 3.51
N ASP A 127 7.58 11.48 3.85
CA ASP A 127 7.73 12.39 4.96
C ASP A 127 7.69 13.83 4.43
N PHE A 128 6.61 14.55 4.72
CA PHE A 128 6.41 15.93 4.29
C PHE A 128 6.90 16.96 5.31
N GLU A 129 7.35 16.55 6.50
CA GLU A 129 7.57 17.46 7.62
C GLU A 129 9.04 17.52 8.04
N ARG A 130 9.67 16.36 8.27
CA ARG A 130 10.99 16.26 8.88
C ARG A 130 12.07 16.12 7.81
N ASP A 131 12.13 14.98 7.14
CA ASP A 131 13.22 14.65 6.23
C ASP A 131 12.93 15.05 4.78
N HIS A 132 11.67 15.35 4.44
CA HIS A 132 11.24 15.72 3.08
C HIS A 132 11.66 14.67 2.05
N ILE A 133 11.55 13.39 2.39
CA ILE A 133 12.03 12.26 1.59
C ILE A 133 10.94 11.20 1.51
N GLY A 134 11.02 10.33 0.52
CA GLY A 134 10.15 9.16 0.49
C GLY A 134 10.90 7.86 0.24
N LEU A 135 10.13 6.79 0.35
CA LEU A 135 10.55 5.41 0.17
C LEU A 135 9.47 4.70 -0.65
N HIS A 136 9.88 4.12 -1.77
CA HIS A 136 9.10 3.14 -2.51
C HIS A 136 9.38 1.76 -1.93
N VAL A 137 8.33 0.97 -1.76
CA VAL A 137 8.42 -0.45 -1.46
C VAL A 137 7.46 -1.18 -2.39
N ASN A 138 8.00 -1.96 -3.33
CA ASN A 138 7.23 -2.75 -4.27
C ASN A 138 7.37 -4.24 -3.92
N GLY A 139 6.34 -5.01 -4.24
CA GLY A 139 6.46 -6.46 -4.23
C GLY A 139 5.12 -7.16 -4.32
N ARG A 140 4.94 -8.23 -3.54
CA ARG A 140 3.75 -9.09 -3.59
C ARG A 140 2.99 -9.08 -2.28
N ALA A 141 1.68 -8.91 -2.36
CA ALA A 141 0.78 -8.89 -1.22
C ALA A 141 -0.05 -10.17 -1.10
N ALA A 142 -0.37 -10.51 0.14
CA ALA A 142 -1.36 -11.49 0.53
C ALA A 142 -2.30 -10.88 1.56
N ILE A 143 -3.50 -11.45 1.69
CA ILE A 143 -4.49 -11.05 2.68
C ILE A 143 -4.61 -12.16 3.71
N LEU A 144 -4.34 -11.84 4.96
CA LEU A 144 -4.46 -12.76 6.11
C LEU A 144 -5.48 -12.21 7.11
N ASP A 145 -6.10 -13.09 7.88
CA ASP A 145 -6.83 -12.66 9.07
C ASP A 145 -5.87 -12.39 10.26
N ASP A 146 -6.38 -11.74 11.30
CA ASP A 146 -5.58 -11.38 12.49
C ASP A 146 -5.01 -12.59 13.22
N VAL A 147 -5.75 -13.70 13.28
CA VAL A 147 -5.31 -14.92 13.96
C VAL A 147 -4.16 -15.57 13.19
N GLU A 148 -4.30 -15.69 11.88
CA GLU A 148 -3.29 -16.26 11.00
C GLU A 148 -2.01 -15.43 11.01
N LEU A 149 -2.11 -14.10 10.90
CA LEU A 149 -0.93 -13.25 10.92
C LEU A 149 -0.19 -13.34 12.28
N ARG A 150 -0.91 -13.27 13.40
CA ARG A 150 -0.30 -13.33 14.75
C ARG A 150 0.36 -14.68 15.06
N ARG A 151 -0.08 -15.78 14.44
CA ARG A 151 0.64 -17.07 14.54
C ARG A 151 2.06 -16.99 14.00
N HIS A 152 2.27 -16.18 12.96
CA HIS A 152 3.58 -16.02 12.32
C HIS A 152 4.36 -14.83 12.87
N SER A 153 3.68 -13.84 13.43
CA SER A 153 4.28 -12.67 14.08
C SER A 153 3.60 -12.41 15.44
N PRO A 154 3.99 -13.14 16.49
CA PRO A 154 3.36 -13.04 17.81
C PRO A 154 3.59 -11.68 18.48
N ASP A 155 4.65 -10.98 18.09
CA ASP A 155 5.03 -9.67 18.63
C ASP A 155 4.31 -8.49 17.95
N LEU A 156 3.33 -8.76 17.08
CA LEU A 156 2.53 -7.73 16.46
C LEU A 156 1.81 -6.89 17.53
N PRO A 157 1.90 -5.55 17.46
CA PRO A 157 1.22 -4.68 18.41
C PRO A 157 -0.28 -4.97 18.49
N GLU A 158 -0.84 -4.84 19.69
CA GLU A 158 -2.28 -4.75 19.87
C GLU A 158 -2.79 -3.40 19.33
N PRO A 159 -4.06 -3.31 18.90
CA PRO A 159 -4.63 -2.05 18.47
C PRO A 159 -4.48 -0.96 19.53
N ALA A 160 -3.95 0.20 19.12
CA ALA A 160 -3.77 1.34 20.01
C ALA A 160 -5.11 1.87 20.57
N VAL A 161 -6.21 1.66 19.83
CA VAL A 161 -7.56 2.04 20.24
C VAL A 161 -8.37 0.77 20.56
N PRO A 162 -8.89 0.63 21.80
CA PRO A 162 -9.76 -0.49 22.16
C PRO A 162 -10.95 -0.63 21.20
N GLY A 163 -11.14 -1.83 20.64
CA GLY A 163 -12.22 -2.12 19.69
C GLY A 163 -11.89 -1.85 18.22
N GLN A 164 -10.78 -1.17 17.90
CA GLN A 164 -10.33 -0.99 16.52
C GLN A 164 -9.54 -2.21 16.04
N ARG A 165 -10.20 -3.36 15.93
CA ARG A 165 -9.58 -4.56 15.34
C ARG A 165 -9.56 -4.45 13.82
N ALA A 166 -8.44 -4.80 13.22
CA ALA A 166 -8.35 -5.00 11.78
C ALA A 166 -9.36 -6.06 11.34
N GLN A 167 -10.08 -5.80 10.24
CA GLN A 167 -10.92 -6.83 9.62
C GLN A 167 -10.06 -7.88 8.93
N MET A 168 -8.92 -7.46 8.38
CA MET A 168 -7.91 -8.29 7.76
C MET A 168 -6.58 -7.52 7.72
N TRP A 169 -5.52 -8.22 7.34
CA TRP A 169 -4.19 -7.67 7.19
C TRP A 169 -3.73 -7.85 5.75
N VAL A 170 -3.16 -6.79 5.18
CA VAL A 170 -2.42 -6.89 3.93
C VAL A 170 -0.95 -7.07 4.31
N VAL A 171 -0.38 -8.20 3.90
CA VAL A 171 1.01 -8.58 4.16
C VAL A 171 1.76 -8.49 2.85
N ALA A 172 2.73 -7.58 2.75
CA ALA A 172 3.54 -7.38 1.57
C ALA A 172 4.95 -7.94 1.77
N ARG A 173 5.36 -8.82 0.86
CA ARG A 173 6.75 -9.24 0.68
C ARG A 173 7.46 -8.24 -0.23
N VAL A 174 8.60 -7.74 0.22
CA VAL A 174 9.41 -6.76 -0.49
C VAL A 174 10.19 -7.45 -1.61
N GLU A 175 10.01 -6.95 -2.83
CA GLU A 175 10.83 -7.29 -4.00
C GLU A 175 11.78 -6.14 -4.34
N GLU A 176 11.35 -4.89 -4.16
CA GLU A 176 12.18 -3.70 -4.37
C GLU A 176 11.90 -2.65 -3.29
N ALA A 177 12.95 -2.00 -2.82
CA ALA A 177 12.88 -0.85 -1.93
C ALA A 177 13.92 0.21 -2.35
N TYR A 178 13.45 1.44 -2.60
CA TYR A 178 14.32 2.51 -3.10
C TYR A 178 13.79 3.91 -2.78
N ILE A 179 14.69 4.88 -2.88
CA ILE A 179 14.43 6.26 -2.48
C ILE A 179 13.44 6.97 -3.42
N HIS A 180 12.53 7.75 -2.84
CA HIS A 180 11.88 8.86 -3.51
C HIS A 180 12.59 10.16 -3.15
N CYS A 181 13.19 10.83 -4.12
CA CYS A 181 14.06 11.98 -3.85
C CYS A 181 13.29 13.22 -3.38
N ARG A 182 13.94 14.05 -2.55
CA ARG A 182 13.32 15.21 -1.90
C ARG A 182 12.90 16.37 -2.80
N LYS A 183 13.32 16.35 -4.08
CA LYS A 183 13.39 17.53 -4.94
C LYS A 183 12.05 18.30 -5.05
N HIS A 184 10.93 17.59 -4.98
CA HIS A 184 9.59 18.15 -5.17
C HIS A 184 8.60 17.75 -4.07
N ILE A 185 9.08 17.22 -2.94
CA ILE A 185 8.21 16.91 -1.81
C ILE A 185 7.87 18.24 -1.11
N PRO A 186 6.58 18.65 -1.08
CA PRO A 186 6.19 19.89 -0.43
C PRO A 186 6.42 19.80 1.07
N ARG A 187 6.74 20.94 1.68
CA ARG A 187 6.77 21.05 3.13
C ARG A 187 5.34 21.18 3.65
N MET A 188 4.94 20.24 4.49
CA MET A 188 3.68 20.30 5.22
C MET A 188 3.97 20.55 6.70
N ARG A 189 2.97 21.05 7.40
CA ARG A 189 2.97 21.19 8.86
C ARG A 189 1.67 20.61 9.36
N ARG A 190 1.72 19.78 10.39
CA ARG A 190 0.47 19.42 11.08
C ARG A 190 -0.21 20.65 11.64
N VAL A 191 -1.51 20.68 11.44
CA VAL A 191 -2.40 21.63 12.06
C VAL A 191 -3.00 20.91 13.26
N ASP A 192 -2.94 21.52 14.44
CA ASP A 192 -3.47 20.91 15.66
C ASP A 192 -4.95 20.56 15.47
N ALA A 193 -5.37 19.38 15.92
CA ALA A 193 -6.75 18.93 15.78
C ALA A 193 -7.76 19.85 16.51
N GLN A 194 -7.28 20.70 17.43
CA GLN A 194 -8.05 21.72 18.14
C GLN A 194 -8.01 23.11 17.49
N GLU A 195 -7.10 23.37 16.54
CA GLU A 195 -7.30 24.53 15.68
C GLU A 195 -8.58 24.24 14.88
N PRO A 196 -9.62 25.09 14.97
CA PRO A 196 -10.81 24.90 14.19
C PRO A 196 -10.35 24.86 12.75
N ALA A 197 -10.42 23.66 12.20
CA ALA A 197 -10.08 23.40 10.83
C ALA A 197 -10.98 24.32 10.00
N ASN A 198 -10.46 25.48 9.60
CA ASN A 198 -11.09 26.38 8.64
C ASN A 198 -10.98 25.75 7.23
N TRP A 199 -11.16 24.43 7.15
CA TRP A 199 -11.42 23.63 5.96
C TRP A 199 -12.74 24.01 5.27
N GLY A 200 -13.36 25.13 5.68
CA GLY A 200 -14.43 25.79 4.97
C GLY A 200 -15.79 25.14 5.21
N SER A 201 -16.59 25.85 6.02
CA SER A 201 -18.03 25.71 6.30
C SER A 201 -18.50 24.47 7.06
N ASP A 202 -19.52 24.67 7.90
CA ASP A 202 -20.44 23.65 8.44
C ASP A 202 -21.27 22.96 7.32
N ASP A 203 -20.73 22.92 6.09
CA ASP A 203 -21.38 22.35 4.93
C ASP A 203 -21.12 20.86 4.87
N MET A 204 -22.15 20.08 5.17
CA MET A 204 -22.16 18.61 5.08
C MET A 204 -21.77 18.11 3.68
N ARG A 205 -21.91 18.91 2.61
CA ARG A 205 -21.43 18.57 1.26
C ARG A 205 -19.90 18.49 1.18
N ARG A 206 -19.19 19.33 1.94
CA ARG A 206 -17.72 19.37 1.95
C ARG A 206 -17.08 18.27 2.82
N LYS A 207 -17.82 17.75 3.80
CA LYS A 207 -17.36 16.70 4.72
C LYS A 207 -17.82 15.29 4.33
N GLY A 208 -18.78 15.16 3.41
CA GLY A 208 -19.45 13.91 3.06
C GLY A 208 -19.00 13.25 1.76
N GLY A 209 -19.45 12.00 1.54
CA GLY A 209 -19.10 11.15 0.38
C GLY A 209 -19.67 11.57 -0.97
N ASP A 210 -19.97 12.86 -1.17
CA ASP A 210 -20.46 13.41 -2.45
C ASP A 210 -19.85 14.79 -2.74
N PHE A 211 -18.59 15.00 -2.33
CA PHE A 211 -17.86 16.26 -2.55
C PHE A 211 -17.80 16.69 -4.01
N PHE A 212 -17.82 15.73 -4.94
CA PHE A 212 -17.73 15.95 -6.38
C PHE A 212 -19.09 15.96 -7.09
N ASP A 213 -20.21 16.10 -6.36
CA ASP A 213 -21.58 16.11 -6.89
C ASP A 213 -21.92 14.87 -7.78
N ALA A 214 -21.35 13.72 -7.42
CA ALA A 214 -21.50 12.47 -8.15
C ALA A 214 -22.94 11.93 -8.11
N LYS A 215 -23.68 12.09 -7.00
CA LYS A 215 -25.07 11.59 -6.89
C LYS A 215 -26.04 12.30 -7.84
N GLY A 216 -25.77 13.56 -8.18
CA GLY A 216 -26.56 14.34 -9.12
C GLY A 216 -26.18 14.10 -10.60
N THR A 217 -25.06 13.41 -10.84
CA THR A 217 -24.55 13.16 -12.19
C THR A 217 -25.10 11.82 -12.69
N PRO A 218 -25.62 11.74 -13.94
CA PRO A 218 -26.08 10.47 -14.52
C PRO A 218 -25.01 9.39 -14.44
N SER A 219 -25.28 8.33 -13.67
CA SER A 219 -24.35 7.22 -13.53
C SER A 219 -24.44 6.32 -14.75
N PRO A 220 -23.32 5.91 -15.38
CA PRO A 220 -23.35 4.88 -16.42
C PRO A 220 -23.80 3.51 -15.86
N TRP A 221 -23.89 3.39 -14.53
CA TRP A 221 -24.29 2.18 -13.81
C TRP A 221 -25.72 2.26 -13.23
N SER A 222 -26.46 3.35 -13.44
CA SER A 222 -27.82 3.50 -12.88
C SER A 222 -28.86 2.55 -13.47
N GLY A 223 -28.51 1.83 -14.55
CA GLY A 223 -29.34 0.81 -15.18
C GLY A 223 -28.98 -0.64 -14.82
N ASP A 224 -28.20 -0.88 -13.76
CA ASP A 224 -27.64 -2.21 -13.47
C ASP A 224 -28.72 -3.33 -13.36
N PRO A 225 -28.60 -4.42 -14.16
CA PRO A 225 -29.48 -5.59 -14.11
C PRO A 225 -29.47 -6.38 -12.80
N LEU A 226 -28.57 -6.11 -11.84
CA LEU A 226 -28.56 -6.78 -10.54
C LEU A 226 -29.76 -6.42 -9.62
N ARG A 227 -30.62 -5.48 -10.03
CA ARG A 227 -31.88 -5.15 -9.34
C ARG A 227 -33.10 -6.00 -9.75
N THR A 228 -33.01 -6.93 -10.70
CA THR A 228 -34.17 -7.73 -11.18
C THR A 228 -34.32 -9.12 -10.53
N ARG A 229 -33.79 -9.33 -9.33
CA ARG A 229 -34.22 -10.47 -8.48
C ARG A 229 -34.97 -9.95 -7.27
N GLY A 230 -36.23 -9.59 -7.51
CA GLY A 230 -37.30 -9.48 -6.51
C GLY A 230 -38.32 -10.57 -6.76
#